data_AF-A0A2G1VRI2-F1
#
_entry.id   AF-A0A2G1VRI2-F1
#
_cell.length_a   1.000
_cell.length_b   1.000
_cell.length_c   1.000
_cell.angle_alpha   90.00
_cell.angle_beta   90.00
_cell.angle_gamma   90.00
#
_symmetry.space_group_name_H-M   'P 1'
#
loop_
_entity.id
_entity.type
_entity.pdbx_description
1 polymer ?
#
loop_
_entity_poly.entity_id
_entity_poly.type
_entity_poly.pdbx_seq_one_letter_code
_entity_poly.pdbx_strand_id
1 'polypeptide(L)'
;MKKQLLLSLGIIFFGSGLVTAQVGIGTSNPQHQLDVNGNVRVRDLSSTGLDLTGTTSNGLLRKTELGGGIIKENNKKEIRLTPTKLSLGEYDLDTVTPDKNSGGNRFYNNLDLDINGSNKDITLLTVFNTGGKVSITGLQGGTHGRRVIIYNAGSANMSFEQDNNGSLPQNRILTLANASRSTSGQGFCELVYDENGGDDGLGRWFIIKFQE
;
A
#
# COMPACT_ATOMS: atom_id res chain seq x y z
N MET A 1 83.66 -32.48 15.73
CA MET A 1 83.10 -32.44 14.37
C MET A 1 81.58 -32.59 14.45
N LYS A 2 80.86 -31.68 13.78
CA LYS A 2 79.46 -31.73 13.28
C LYS A 2 78.31 -31.96 14.29
N LYS A 3 77.65 -30.84 14.63
CA LYS A 3 76.23 -30.73 14.99
C LYS A 3 75.37 -31.30 13.87
N GLN A 4 74.34 -32.09 14.18
CA GLN A 4 73.17 -32.22 13.31
C GLN A 4 71.89 -32.01 14.12
N LEU A 5 71.19 -30.96 13.72
CA LEU A 5 69.92 -30.44 14.20
C LEU A 5 68.82 -31.19 13.44
N LEU A 6 67.99 -31.97 14.14
CA LEU A 6 66.76 -32.52 13.56
C LEU A 6 65.62 -31.54 13.88
N LEU A 7 65.36 -30.63 12.93
CA LEU A 7 64.20 -29.75 12.97
C LEU A 7 63.01 -30.52 12.39
N SER A 8 62.03 -30.87 13.21
CA SER A 8 60.79 -31.49 12.73
C SER A 8 60.00 -30.48 11.91
N LEU A 9 60.01 -30.64 10.59
CA LEU A 9 59.20 -29.82 9.68
C LEU A 9 57.77 -30.38 9.66
N GLY A 10 56.95 -29.94 10.62
CA GLY A 10 55.50 -30.10 10.53
C GLY A 10 54.97 -29.26 9.37
N ILE A 11 54.58 -29.91 8.27
CA ILE A 11 53.92 -29.25 7.14
C ILE A 11 52.58 -28.70 7.65
N ILE A 12 52.49 -27.38 7.84
CA ILE A 12 51.22 -26.70 8.09
C ILE A 12 50.52 -26.57 6.74
N PHE A 13 49.53 -27.42 6.51
CA PHE A 13 48.66 -27.38 5.34
C PHE A 13 47.74 -26.16 5.49
N PHE A 14 48.13 -25.00 4.97
CA PHE A 14 47.21 -23.88 4.78
C PHE A 14 46.32 -24.23 3.58
N GLY A 15 45.31 -25.06 3.83
CA GLY A 15 44.24 -25.31 2.87
C GLY A 15 43.59 -23.98 2.53
N SER A 16 43.72 -23.55 1.28
CA SER A 16 43.01 -22.44 0.67
C SER A 16 41.52 -22.81 0.49
N GLY A 17 40.85 -23.18 1.57
CA GLY A 17 39.41 -23.04 1.65
C GLY A 17 39.11 -21.55 1.77
N LEU A 18 38.24 -21.03 0.93
CA LEU A 18 37.64 -19.71 1.13
C LEU A 18 36.82 -19.78 2.43
N VAL A 19 37.49 -19.65 3.58
CA VAL A 19 36.81 -19.48 4.86
C VAL A 19 36.24 -18.07 4.80
N THR A 20 34.95 -17.95 4.49
CA THR A 20 34.25 -16.70 4.72
C THR A 20 34.41 -16.39 6.20
N ALA A 21 35.24 -15.41 6.54
CA ALA A 21 35.48 -15.02 7.93
C ALA A 21 34.16 -14.49 8.50
N GLN A 22 33.49 -15.29 9.31
CA GLN A 22 32.31 -14.89 10.07
C GLN A 22 32.76 -14.50 11.48
N VAL A 23 32.20 -13.41 12.00
CA VAL A 23 32.43 -12.93 13.36
C VAL A 23 31.26 -13.37 14.24
N GLY A 24 31.49 -14.34 15.11
CA GLY A 24 30.54 -14.75 16.15
C GLY A 24 30.87 -14.09 17.48
N ILE A 25 29.90 -13.44 18.12
CA ILE A 25 30.01 -12.92 19.49
C ILE A 25 28.95 -13.60 20.36
N GLY A 26 29.36 -14.41 21.33
CA GLY A 26 28.44 -15.19 22.16
C GLY A 26 27.77 -16.38 21.46
N THR A 27 28.19 -16.69 20.22
CA THR A 27 27.76 -17.86 19.44
C THR A 27 28.97 -18.56 18.83
N SER A 28 29.01 -19.89 18.89
CA SER A 28 30.05 -20.72 18.28
C SER A 28 29.69 -21.17 16.85
N ASN A 29 28.47 -20.89 16.40
CA ASN A 29 27.98 -21.25 15.07
C ASN A 29 27.28 -20.05 14.40
N PRO A 30 28.03 -19.04 13.93
CA PRO A 30 27.47 -17.84 13.30
C PRO A 30 26.63 -18.18 12.07
N GLN A 31 25.38 -17.73 12.02
CA GLN A 31 24.51 -17.93 10.85
C GLN A 31 24.65 -16.81 9.80
N HIS A 32 25.32 -15.71 10.17
CA HIS A 32 25.58 -14.54 9.32
C HIS A 32 27.03 -14.05 9.46
N GLN A 33 27.46 -13.12 8.59
CA GLN A 33 28.83 -12.58 8.62
C GLN A 33 29.20 -11.95 9.97
N LEU A 34 28.23 -11.35 10.65
CA LEU A 34 28.30 -10.94 12.04
C LEU A 34 27.06 -11.50 12.74
N ASP A 35 27.27 -12.33 13.75
CA ASP A 35 26.20 -12.94 14.54
C ASP A 35 26.49 -12.74 16.03
N VAL A 36 25.55 -12.11 16.73
CA VAL A 36 25.71 -11.73 18.14
C VAL A 36 24.56 -12.32 18.95
N ASN A 37 24.85 -13.30 19.80
CA ASN A 37 23.91 -13.81 20.78
C ASN A 37 23.92 -12.90 22.02
N GLY A 38 23.30 -11.73 21.89
CA GLY A 38 23.28 -10.70 22.93
C GLY A 38 22.89 -9.33 22.39
N ASN A 39 23.17 -8.29 23.18
CA ASN A 39 22.85 -6.91 22.80
C ASN A 39 23.96 -6.31 21.91
N VAL A 40 23.57 -5.72 20.79
CA VAL A 40 24.47 -4.93 19.94
C VAL A 40 24.22 -3.44 20.16
N ARG A 41 25.28 -2.65 20.38
CA ARG A 41 25.21 -1.18 20.42
C ARG A 41 25.96 -0.60 19.22
N VAL A 42 25.22 0.00 18.30
CA VAL A 42 25.76 0.81 17.20
C VAL A 42 25.74 2.28 17.62
N ARG A 43 26.89 2.95 17.60
CA ARG A 43 27.01 4.36 18.06
C ARG A 43 26.59 5.36 16.99
N ASP A 44 26.85 5.03 15.74
CA ASP A 44 26.49 5.82 14.57
C ASP A 44 25.98 4.86 13.49
N LEU A 45 24.72 5.05 13.11
CA LEU A 45 24.10 4.39 11.98
C LEU A 45 23.65 5.50 11.05
N SER A 46 24.54 5.91 10.14
CA SER A 46 24.25 6.98 9.21
C SER A 46 23.18 6.52 8.23
N SER A 47 21.96 7.01 8.42
CA SER A 47 20.87 6.89 7.46
C SER A 47 20.48 8.29 7.00
N THR A 48 20.19 8.43 5.71
CA THR A 48 19.74 9.69 5.11
C THR A 48 18.24 9.94 5.30
N GLY A 49 17.56 9.13 6.14
CA GLY A 49 16.10 9.16 6.32
C GLY A 49 15.63 8.71 7.71
N LEU A 50 14.30 8.62 7.88
CA LEU A 50 13.67 8.03 9.07
C LEU A 50 13.49 6.53 8.85
N ASP A 51 14.43 5.73 9.34
CA ASP A 51 14.39 4.27 9.21
C ASP A 51 13.86 3.64 10.50
N LEU A 52 12.66 3.03 10.44
CA LEU A 52 12.24 2.11 11.50
C LEU A 52 12.95 0.77 11.26
N THR A 53 13.84 0.41 12.17
CA THR A 53 14.53 -0.88 12.13
C THR A 53 13.87 -1.82 13.13
N GLY A 54 13.45 -2.98 12.65
CA GLY A 54 12.96 -4.10 13.47
C GLY A 54 13.74 -5.38 13.16
N THR A 55 13.70 -6.36 14.08
CA THR A 55 14.24 -7.69 13.80
C THR A 55 13.18 -8.56 13.15
N THR A 56 13.56 -9.30 12.11
CA THR A 56 12.72 -10.39 11.59
C THR A 56 12.67 -11.56 12.58
N SER A 57 11.84 -12.57 12.31
CA SER A 57 11.83 -13.83 13.07
C SER A 57 13.20 -14.54 13.08
N ASN A 58 14.06 -14.21 12.11
CA ASN A 58 15.40 -14.77 11.97
C ASN A 58 16.49 -13.83 12.54
N GLY A 59 16.12 -12.80 13.30
CA GLY A 59 17.06 -11.88 13.94
C GLY A 59 17.73 -10.86 13.00
N LEU A 60 17.42 -10.87 11.70
CA LEU A 60 17.95 -9.88 10.76
C LEU A 60 17.34 -8.49 11.00
N LEU A 61 18.17 -7.46 11.10
CA LEU A 61 17.76 -6.05 11.07
C LEU A 61 17.35 -5.69 9.64
N ARG A 62 16.08 -5.36 9.42
CA ARG A 62 15.60 -4.87 8.13
C ARG A 62 15.09 -3.45 8.25
N LYS A 63 15.35 -2.67 7.20
CA LYS A 63 14.70 -1.39 6.96
C LYS A 63 13.24 -1.65 6.58
N THR A 64 12.31 -1.08 7.32
CA THR A 64 10.91 -1.02 6.93
C THR A 64 10.66 0.34 6.31
N GLU A 65 10.21 0.36 5.05
CA GLU A 65 9.72 1.58 4.42
C GLU A 65 8.40 1.97 5.09
N LEU A 66 8.36 3.17 5.66
CA LEU A 66 7.17 3.72 6.30
C LEU A 66 6.45 4.61 5.28
N GLY A 67 5.13 4.45 5.16
CA GLY A 67 4.30 5.33 4.33
C GLY A 67 4.21 6.76 4.89
N GLY A 68 3.48 7.63 4.20
CA GLY A 68 3.21 8.99 4.67
C GLY A 68 2.53 9.00 6.05
N GLY A 69 2.87 9.97 6.91
CA GLY A 69 2.24 10.16 8.23
C GLY A 69 3.13 9.89 9.43
N ILE A 70 4.37 9.41 9.21
CA ILE A 70 5.35 9.27 10.29
C ILE A 70 6.22 10.52 10.38
N ILE A 71 6.09 11.28 11.47
CA ILE A 71 6.93 12.46 11.73
C ILE A 71 7.97 12.09 12.79
N LYS A 72 9.23 12.40 12.50
CA LYS A 72 10.29 12.44 13.51
C LYS A 72 10.11 13.74 14.29
N GLU A 73 9.49 13.68 15.48
CA GLU A 73 9.51 14.85 16.36
C GLU A 73 10.95 15.05 16.85
N ASN A 74 11.61 16.11 16.36
CA ASN A 74 12.89 16.52 16.90
C ASN A 74 12.72 16.74 18.41
N ASN A 75 13.58 16.09 19.21
CA ASN A 75 13.61 16.14 20.68
C ASN A 75 12.64 15.24 21.45
N LYS A 76 11.91 14.31 20.82
CA LYS A 76 11.26 13.20 21.55
C LYS A 76 11.76 11.85 21.03
N LYS A 77 12.01 10.91 21.94
CA LYS A 77 12.39 9.51 21.63
C LYS A 77 11.16 8.71 21.18
N GLU A 78 10.25 9.34 20.46
CA GLU A 78 8.95 8.80 20.09
C GLU A 78 8.75 8.98 18.58
N ILE A 79 8.26 7.92 17.95
CA ILE A 79 7.72 7.98 16.60
C ILE A 79 6.23 8.24 16.76
N ARG A 80 5.73 9.34 16.22
CA ARG A 80 4.30 9.65 16.24
C ARG A 80 3.70 9.39 14.86
N LEU A 81 2.68 8.55 14.84
CA LEU A 81 1.77 8.42 13.70
C LEU A 81 0.85 9.64 13.74
N THR A 82 1.07 10.58 12.83
CA THR A 82 0.12 11.68 12.62
C THR A 82 -1.01 11.10 11.77
N PRO A 83 -2.28 11.12 12.21
CA PRO A 83 -3.34 10.64 11.36
C PRO A 83 -3.42 11.53 10.10
N THR A 84 -3.54 10.83 8.96
CA THR A 84 -4.30 11.27 7.78
C THR A 84 -3.88 12.60 7.16
N LYS A 85 -2.83 12.60 6.33
CA LYS A 85 -2.94 13.45 5.13
C LYS A 85 -4.11 12.88 4.35
N LEU A 86 -5.24 13.59 4.31
CA LEU A 86 -6.20 13.41 3.24
C LEU A 86 -5.43 13.83 1.98
N SER A 87 -4.94 12.86 1.25
CA SER A 87 -4.30 13.07 -0.04
C SER A 87 -5.40 13.32 -1.05
N LEU A 88 -5.35 14.49 -1.68
CA LEU A 88 -6.28 14.90 -2.71
C LEU A 88 -5.68 14.55 -4.07
N GLY A 89 -6.47 13.89 -4.90
CA GLY A 89 -6.19 13.68 -6.32
C GLY A 89 -7.30 14.31 -7.14
N GLU A 90 -6.99 14.61 -8.40
CA GLU A 90 -7.95 15.04 -9.40
C GLU A 90 -8.10 13.94 -10.43
N TYR A 91 -9.33 13.72 -10.89
CA TYR A 91 -9.62 12.72 -11.90
C TYR A 91 -10.51 13.32 -12.99
N ASP A 92 -9.92 13.50 -14.17
CA ASP A 92 -10.60 14.05 -15.34
C ASP A 92 -11.42 12.97 -16.03
N LEU A 93 -12.74 13.05 -15.95
CA LEU A 93 -13.61 12.03 -16.51
C LEU A 93 -13.69 12.09 -18.05
N ASP A 94 -13.25 13.17 -18.70
CA ASP A 94 -13.18 13.25 -20.16
C ASP A 94 -12.02 12.44 -20.74
N THR A 95 -11.04 12.07 -19.91
CA THR A 95 -9.95 11.16 -20.33
C THR A 95 -10.40 9.71 -20.47
N VAL A 96 -11.61 9.38 -20.00
CA VAL A 96 -12.18 8.04 -20.06
C VAL A 96 -13.42 8.01 -20.93
N THR A 97 -13.47 7.04 -21.85
CA THR A 97 -14.65 6.81 -22.68
C THR A 97 -15.69 6.03 -21.87
N PRO A 98 -16.94 6.52 -21.74
CA PRO A 98 -17.99 5.77 -21.05
C PRO A 98 -18.39 4.52 -21.85
N ASP A 99 -18.69 3.43 -21.15
CA ASP A 99 -19.17 2.18 -21.73
C ASP A 99 -20.50 2.33 -22.48
N LYS A 100 -21.34 3.27 -22.02
CA LYS A 100 -22.62 3.57 -22.64
C LYS A 100 -22.97 5.04 -22.44
N ASN A 101 -23.54 5.65 -23.48
CA ASN A 101 -24.17 6.97 -23.41
C ASN A 101 -25.64 6.85 -23.76
N SER A 102 -26.53 7.26 -22.86
CA SER A 102 -27.98 7.15 -23.07
C SER A 102 -28.70 8.34 -22.44
N GLY A 103 -29.41 9.12 -23.25
CA GLY A 103 -30.19 10.27 -22.77
C GLY A 103 -29.35 11.33 -22.06
N GLY A 104 -28.09 11.54 -22.47
CA GLY A 104 -27.15 12.46 -21.82
C GLY A 104 -26.57 11.96 -20.50
N ASN A 105 -26.80 10.68 -20.15
CA ASN A 105 -26.13 10.00 -19.04
C ASN A 105 -24.99 9.11 -19.55
N ARG A 106 -23.80 9.29 -18.98
CA ARG A 106 -22.56 8.56 -19.25
C ARG A 106 -22.40 7.44 -18.21
N PHE A 107 -22.39 6.19 -18.65
CA PHE A 107 -22.22 5.03 -17.79
C PHE A 107 -20.78 4.55 -17.82
N TYR A 108 -20.19 4.34 -16.64
CA TYR A 108 -18.86 3.80 -16.47
C TYR A 108 -18.93 2.49 -15.69
N ASN A 109 -18.54 1.42 -16.35
CA ASN A 109 -18.40 0.10 -15.77
C ASN A 109 -16.95 -0.12 -15.37
N ASN A 110 -16.74 -0.67 -14.18
CA ASN A 110 -15.39 -0.95 -13.69
C ASN A 110 -14.48 0.27 -13.85
N LEU A 111 -14.93 1.46 -13.42
CA LEU A 111 -14.17 2.68 -13.60
C LEU A 111 -12.81 2.53 -12.91
N ASP A 112 -11.75 2.67 -13.69
CA ASP A 112 -10.38 2.63 -13.18
C ASP A 112 -9.95 4.04 -12.79
N LEU A 113 -10.00 4.31 -11.49
CA LEU A 113 -9.54 5.56 -10.91
C LEU A 113 -8.01 5.57 -10.71
N ASP A 114 -7.29 4.59 -11.24
CA ASP A 114 -5.85 4.37 -11.06
C ASP A 114 -5.43 4.29 -9.58
N ILE A 115 -6.31 3.75 -8.73
CA ILE A 115 -6.09 3.61 -7.28
C ILE A 115 -5.11 2.49 -6.91
N ASN A 116 -4.56 1.78 -7.90
CA ASN A 116 -3.42 0.89 -7.74
C ASN A 116 -2.12 1.47 -8.30
N GLY A 117 -2.19 2.50 -9.15
CA GLY A 117 -1.04 3.18 -9.73
C GLY A 117 -0.90 4.59 -9.18
N SER A 118 -1.15 5.60 -10.02
CA SER A 118 -0.86 7.01 -9.70
C SER A 118 -1.67 7.51 -8.51
N ASN A 119 -2.89 7.01 -8.32
CA ASN A 119 -3.77 7.40 -7.22
C ASN A 119 -3.73 6.44 -6.03
N LYS A 120 -2.73 5.55 -5.94
CA LYS A 120 -2.63 4.53 -4.86
C LYS A 120 -2.59 5.08 -3.45
N ASP A 121 -2.07 6.29 -3.30
CA ASP A 121 -1.94 6.96 -2.01
C ASP A 121 -3.03 8.02 -1.81
N ILE A 122 -3.99 8.18 -2.73
CA ILE A 122 -5.07 9.18 -2.69
C ILE A 122 -6.27 8.68 -1.87
N THR A 123 -6.79 9.55 -1.00
CA THR A 123 -7.99 9.25 -0.18
C THR A 123 -9.22 9.95 -0.72
N LEU A 124 -9.08 11.17 -1.29
CA LEU A 124 -10.17 11.92 -1.90
C LEU A 124 -9.84 12.24 -3.35
N LEU A 125 -10.69 11.79 -4.27
CA LEU A 125 -10.62 12.08 -5.69
C LEU A 125 -11.70 13.10 -6.06
N THR A 126 -11.26 14.27 -6.48
CA THR A 126 -12.10 15.27 -7.14
C THR A 126 -12.32 14.84 -8.58
N VAL A 127 -13.52 14.35 -8.89
CA VAL A 127 -13.90 13.96 -10.26
C VAL A 127 -14.54 15.17 -10.94
N PHE A 128 -13.92 15.63 -12.01
CA PHE A 128 -14.34 16.81 -12.77
C PHE A 128 -14.54 16.47 -14.26
N ASN A 129 -14.95 17.46 -15.05
CA ASN A 129 -15.29 17.28 -16.47
C ASN A 129 -16.26 16.12 -16.71
N THR A 130 -17.34 16.07 -15.92
CA THR A 130 -18.30 14.97 -16.00
C THR A 130 -19.08 14.94 -17.32
N GLY A 131 -19.15 16.06 -18.05
CA GLY A 131 -19.77 16.16 -19.38
C GLY A 131 -21.27 15.89 -19.41
N GLY A 132 -21.94 15.82 -18.25
CA GLY A 132 -23.35 15.48 -18.12
C GLY A 132 -23.62 14.63 -16.87
N LYS A 133 -24.77 13.92 -16.88
CA LYS A 133 -25.07 12.95 -15.83
C LYS A 133 -24.08 11.79 -15.93
N VAL A 134 -23.68 11.26 -14.78
CA VAL A 134 -22.74 10.14 -14.68
C VAL A 134 -23.38 9.03 -13.87
N SER A 135 -23.23 7.79 -14.33
CA SER A 135 -23.59 6.57 -13.59
C SER A 135 -22.36 5.68 -13.48
N ILE A 136 -21.87 5.46 -12.27
CA ILE A 136 -20.77 4.56 -11.96
C ILE A 136 -21.37 3.25 -11.47
N THR A 137 -21.15 2.17 -12.22
CA THR A 137 -21.69 0.84 -11.87
C THR A 137 -20.71 -0.01 -11.06
N GLY A 138 -19.44 0.39 -11.03
CA GLY A 138 -18.39 -0.28 -10.29
C GLY A 138 -17.03 0.40 -10.42
N LEU A 139 -16.11 0.06 -9.53
CA LEU A 139 -14.75 0.61 -9.45
C LEU A 139 -13.73 -0.53 -9.48
N GLN A 140 -12.67 -0.38 -10.27
CA GLN A 140 -11.54 -1.30 -10.27
C GLN A 140 -10.62 -1.08 -9.07
N GLY A 141 -9.73 -2.06 -8.83
CA GLY A 141 -8.67 -1.94 -7.83
C GLY A 141 -9.16 -2.08 -6.39
N GLY A 142 -10.18 -2.90 -6.14
CA GLY A 142 -10.55 -3.28 -4.78
C GLY A 142 -9.43 -4.03 -4.07
N THR A 143 -9.15 -3.68 -2.81
CA THR A 143 -8.31 -4.45 -1.89
C THR A 143 -8.98 -4.38 -0.52
N HIS A 144 -9.05 -5.49 0.22
CA HIS A 144 -9.83 -5.53 1.47
C HIS A 144 -9.48 -4.36 2.42
N GLY A 145 -10.50 -3.63 2.88
CA GLY A 145 -10.37 -2.45 3.73
C GLY A 145 -10.00 -1.15 3.01
N ARG A 146 -9.78 -1.17 1.69
CA ARG A 146 -9.46 0.04 0.92
C ARG A 146 -10.61 1.04 1.00
N ARG A 147 -10.28 2.31 1.26
CA ARG A 147 -11.23 3.41 1.32
C ARG A 147 -10.96 4.43 0.23
N VAL A 148 -12.00 4.90 -0.45
CA VAL A 148 -11.94 5.96 -1.45
C VAL A 148 -13.09 6.93 -1.24
N ILE A 149 -12.81 8.23 -1.27
CA ILE A 149 -13.82 9.28 -1.33
C ILE A 149 -13.85 9.83 -2.75
N ILE A 150 -15.02 9.82 -3.37
CA ILE A 150 -15.24 10.42 -4.69
C ILE A 150 -16.07 11.68 -4.46
N TYR A 151 -15.50 12.83 -4.81
CA TYR A 151 -16.19 14.11 -4.82
C TYR A 151 -16.58 14.45 -6.26
N ASN A 152 -17.88 14.56 -6.52
CA ASN A 152 -18.40 15.06 -7.79
C ASN A 152 -18.25 16.58 -7.81
N ALA A 153 -17.32 17.10 -8.61
CA ALA A 153 -17.15 18.54 -8.81
C ALA A 153 -18.08 19.10 -9.90
N GLY A 154 -18.74 18.25 -10.68
CA GLY A 154 -19.63 18.62 -11.77
C GLY A 154 -20.97 19.18 -11.29
N SER A 155 -21.65 19.92 -12.17
CA SER A 155 -22.97 20.50 -11.91
C SER A 155 -24.13 19.52 -12.13
N ALA A 156 -23.87 18.39 -12.79
CA ALA A 156 -24.83 17.33 -13.04
C ALA A 156 -24.66 16.17 -12.04
N ASN A 157 -25.74 15.40 -11.86
CA ASN A 157 -25.80 14.31 -10.89
C ASN A 157 -24.81 13.19 -11.23
N MET A 158 -24.10 12.70 -10.22
CA MET A 158 -23.32 11.48 -10.27
C MET A 158 -24.03 10.41 -9.45
N SER A 159 -24.33 9.29 -10.11
CA SER A 159 -25.04 8.14 -9.55
C SER A 159 -24.08 7.00 -9.30
N PHE A 160 -24.18 6.38 -8.13
CA PHE A 160 -23.51 5.15 -7.75
C PHE A 160 -24.56 4.04 -7.80
N GLU A 161 -24.43 3.15 -8.79
CA GLU A 161 -25.47 2.19 -9.13
C GLU A 161 -25.41 0.94 -8.25
N GLN A 162 -26.55 0.62 -7.63
CA GLN A 162 -26.67 -0.54 -6.74
C GLN A 162 -26.47 -1.86 -7.50
N ASP A 163 -25.48 -2.65 -7.08
CA ASP A 163 -25.10 -4.00 -7.54
C ASP A 163 -25.32 -4.24 -9.05
N ASN A 164 -24.84 -3.31 -9.86
CA ASN A 164 -25.23 -3.25 -11.26
C ASN A 164 -24.40 -4.22 -12.13
N ASN A 165 -25.10 -5.03 -12.93
CA ASN A 165 -24.51 -6.05 -13.82
C ASN A 165 -23.62 -5.50 -14.94
N GLY A 166 -23.57 -4.19 -15.17
CA GLY A 166 -22.62 -3.56 -16.09
C GLY A 166 -21.16 -3.74 -15.64
N SER A 167 -20.92 -3.85 -14.33
CA SER A 167 -19.58 -4.12 -13.78
C SER A 167 -19.37 -5.60 -13.45
N LEU A 168 -18.10 -6.02 -13.49
CA LEU A 168 -17.65 -7.32 -12.99
C LEU A 168 -18.07 -7.45 -11.52
N PRO A 169 -18.48 -8.65 -11.05
CA PRO A 169 -19.02 -8.83 -9.71
C PRO A 169 -18.13 -8.20 -8.62
N GLN A 170 -16.82 -8.46 -8.67
CA GLN A 170 -15.86 -7.95 -7.70
C GLN A 170 -15.70 -6.42 -7.66
N ASN A 171 -16.21 -5.69 -8.65
CA ASN A 171 -16.08 -4.23 -8.76
C ASN A 171 -17.38 -3.50 -8.42
N ARG A 172 -18.50 -4.21 -8.25
CA ARG A 172 -19.81 -3.61 -8.06
C ARG A 172 -19.93 -2.87 -6.73
N ILE A 173 -20.88 -1.94 -6.70
CA ILE A 173 -21.14 -1.06 -5.55
C ILE A 173 -22.42 -1.50 -4.84
N LEU A 174 -22.36 -1.62 -3.52
CA LEU A 174 -23.48 -1.81 -2.63
C LEU A 174 -23.75 -0.51 -1.87
N THR A 175 -24.94 0.05 -2.04
CA THR A 175 -25.42 1.28 -1.39
C THR A 175 -26.03 1.02 -0.01
N LEU A 176 -26.20 -0.26 0.38
CA LEU A 176 -26.88 -0.71 1.59
C LEU A 176 -28.37 -0.27 1.69
N ALA A 177 -28.93 0.26 0.60
CA ALA A 177 -30.28 0.83 0.56
C ALA A 177 -31.20 0.19 -0.49
N ASN A 178 -30.75 -0.91 -1.14
CA ASN A 178 -31.47 -1.58 -2.24
C ASN A 178 -31.85 -0.65 -3.42
N ALA A 179 -31.17 0.49 -3.54
CA ALA A 179 -31.40 1.49 -4.57
C ALA A 179 -30.10 2.26 -4.86
N SER A 180 -29.92 2.70 -6.10
CA SER A 180 -28.81 3.58 -6.47
C SER A 180 -28.88 4.91 -5.71
N ARG A 181 -27.71 5.53 -5.49
CA ARG A 181 -27.60 6.84 -4.83
C ARG A 181 -27.04 7.86 -5.80
N SER A 182 -27.61 9.05 -5.84
CA SER A 182 -27.21 10.09 -6.79
C SER A 182 -27.02 11.41 -6.09
N THR A 183 -25.94 12.13 -6.41
CA THR A 183 -25.75 13.50 -5.94
C THR A 183 -26.73 14.44 -6.63
N SER A 184 -27.01 15.60 -6.05
CA SER A 184 -27.80 16.68 -6.68
C SER A 184 -26.86 17.76 -7.22
N GLY A 185 -26.08 17.42 -8.23
CA GLY A 185 -24.92 18.20 -8.65
C GLY A 185 -23.70 17.85 -7.81
N GLN A 186 -23.09 18.83 -7.14
CA GLN A 186 -21.91 18.59 -6.31
C GLN A 186 -22.25 17.82 -5.04
N GLY A 187 -21.49 16.77 -4.75
CA GLY A 187 -21.68 15.90 -3.60
C GLY A 187 -20.54 14.92 -3.46
N PHE A 188 -20.51 14.12 -2.40
CA PHE A 188 -19.45 13.12 -2.23
C PHE A 188 -19.99 11.75 -1.79
N CYS A 189 -19.23 10.72 -2.13
CA CYS A 189 -19.47 9.34 -1.73
C CYS A 189 -18.19 8.77 -1.11
N GLU A 190 -18.30 8.22 0.10
CA GLU A 190 -17.22 7.47 0.74
C GLU A 190 -17.51 5.98 0.60
N LEU A 191 -16.58 5.25 -0.03
CA LEU A 191 -16.67 3.82 -0.27
C LEU A 191 -15.57 3.06 0.48
N VAL A 192 -15.88 1.84 0.91
CA VAL A 192 -14.91 0.87 1.44
C VAL A 192 -15.06 -0.46 0.70
N TYR A 193 -13.93 -1.06 0.32
CA TYR A 193 -13.92 -2.35 -0.33
C TYR A 193 -13.85 -3.50 0.67
N ASP A 194 -14.68 -4.51 0.48
CA ASP A 194 -14.57 -5.81 1.15
C ASP A 194 -14.41 -6.90 0.09
N GLU A 195 -13.36 -7.70 0.19
CA GLU A 195 -13.07 -8.83 -0.72
C GLU A 195 -14.11 -9.95 -0.68
N ASN A 196 -14.92 -10.04 0.38
CA ASN A 196 -15.99 -11.03 0.54
C ASN A 196 -17.38 -10.38 0.66
N GLY A 197 -17.50 -9.14 0.16
CA GLY A 197 -18.69 -8.32 0.37
C GLY A 197 -19.95 -8.75 -0.39
N GLY A 198 -19.83 -9.61 -1.41
CA GLY A 198 -20.95 -10.10 -2.21
C GLY A 198 -21.44 -11.46 -1.74
N ASP A 199 -22.73 -11.73 -1.94
CA ASP A 199 -23.36 -13.04 -1.68
C ASP A 199 -22.77 -14.17 -2.55
N ASP A 200 -22.05 -13.80 -3.61
CA ASP A 200 -21.29 -14.70 -4.48
C ASP A 200 -19.88 -15.02 -3.98
N GLY A 201 -19.50 -14.52 -2.80
CA GLY A 201 -18.15 -14.67 -2.24
C GLY A 201 -17.10 -13.83 -2.96
N LEU A 202 -17.51 -12.88 -3.80
CA LEU A 202 -16.62 -11.93 -4.48
C LEU A 202 -16.73 -10.54 -3.84
N GLY A 203 -15.72 -9.70 -4.07
CA GLY A 203 -15.66 -8.42 -3.38
C GLY A 203 -16.73 -7.41 -3.82
N ARG A 204 -16.97 -6.40 -2.99
CA ARG A 204 -17.90 -5.29 -3.25
C ARG A 204 -17.40 -3.99 -2.64
N TRP A 205 -17.73 -2.88 -3.28
CA TRP A 205 -17.57 -1.54 -2.72
C TRP A 205 -18.82 -1.15 -1.94
N PHE A 206 -18.70 -0.92 -0.64
CA PHE A 206 -19.80 -0.44 0.19
C PHE A 206 -19.78 1.06 0.30
N ILE A 207 -20.89 1.72 0.01
CA ILE A 207 -21.08 3.12 0.37
C ILE A 207 -21.31 3.18 1.88
N ILE A 208 -20.41 3.85 2.58
CA ILE A 208 -20.50 4.02 4.05
C ILE A 208 -20.92 5.44 4.45
N LYS A 209 -20.71 6.42 3.56
CA LYS A 209 -21.26 7.77 3.70
C LYS A 209 -21.58 8.36 2.34
N PHE A 210 -22.61 9.18 2.31
CA PHE A 210 -23.08 9.85 1.10
C PHE A 210 -23.64 11.22 1.45
N GLN A 211 -23.27 12.22 0.66
CA GLN A 211 -23.80 13.58 0.73
C GLN A 211 -24.24 13.99 -0.67
N GLU A 212 -25.52 14.37 -0.77
CA GLU A 212 -26.17 14.81 -2.00
C GLU A 212 -25.89 16.25 -2.37
#